data_AF-A0A7L1XEK3-F1
#
_entry.id   AF-A0A7L1XEK3-F1
#
_cell.length_a   1.000
_cell.length_b   1.000
_cell.length_c   1.000
_cell.angle_alpha   90.00
_cell.angle_beta   90.00
_cell.angle_gamma   90.00
#
_symmetry.space_group_name_H-M   'P 1'
#
loop_
_entity.id
_entity.type
_entity.pdbx_description
1 polymer ?
#
loop_
_entity_poly.entity_id
_entity_poly.type
_entity_poly.pdbx_seq_one_letter_code
_entity_poly.pdbx_strand_id
1 'polypeptide(L)'
;KMSAMLETPELPAVFDGVKLAAVAAVLYVIVRCLNLKSPTAPPELIYQDSALARFLLKSCPLLTKEYIPPLIWGKSGHIQTALYGKMGRVRSPHPYGLRKYLTMPDGATATFDLFEPRSEHCIGEDVTMVICPGIANHSEKQYIRTFVDYAQKNGYRCAVLNHLGALPNIELTSPRMFTYGCTWEFGAMVNYIKKTYPQTQLVVVGFSLGGNIVCKYLGENQANQERVLCCVSVCQGYSALRAQETFMQWDQCRRFYNFLMADNMKKIILSHRQVLFGDSMKKPQNLSDADLSKLYTATSLMQIDDNVMRKFHGYNSLKEYYEEESCLHYLHRIYVPLLLVNAADDPLVHESLLSIPRALSEKKENVMHVLPLHGGHLGFFEGSVLFPEPLTWMDKLVVQYANAICQWEKTKSQCSDTEQAVSGQE
;
A
#
# COMPACT_ATOMS: atom_id res chain seq x y z
N LYS A 1 -27.81 -76.20 36.78
CA LYS A 1 -26.42 -75.74 36.54
C LYS A 1 -26.33 -75.21 35.11
N MET A 2 -26.32 -73.89 34.92
CA MET A 2 -25.39 -73.16 34.04
C MET A 2 -25.88 -71.72 33.95
N SER A 3 -25.10 -70.85 34.57
CA SER A 3 -25.14 -69.40 34.42
C SER A 3 -24.62 -69.07 33.01
N ALA A 4 -25.37 -68.31 32.24
CA ALA A 4 -24.87 -67.68 31.01
C ALA A 4 -24.93 -66.16 31.22
N MET A 5 -23.79 -65.60 31.62
CA MET A 5 -23.51 -64.17 31.55
C MET A 5 -23.57 -63.75 30.08
N LEU A 6 -24.51 -62.88 29.74
CA LEU A 6 -24.48 -62.12 28.50
C LEU A 6 -23.55 -60.92 28.73
N GLU A 7 -22.34 -61.01 28.17
CA GLU A 7 -21.43 -59.88 28.05
C GLU A 7 -22.08 -58.76 27.24
N THR A 8 -22.11 -57.57 27.84
CA THR A 8 -22.36 -56.31 27.14
C THR A 8 -21.21 -56.04 26.14
N PRO A 9 -21.47 -55.66 24.88
CA PRO A 9 -20.40 -55.18 24.02
C PRO A 9 -20.02 -53.78 24.50
N GLU A 10 -18.93 -53.68 25.25
CA GLU A 10 -18.23 -52.42 25.50
C GLU A 10 -17.66 -51.88 24.19
N LEU A 11 -18.45 -51.07 23.48
CA LEU A 11 -17.94 -50.08 22.53
C LEU A 11 -18.54 -48.69 22.79
N PRO A 12 -18.08 -47.96 23.83
CA PRO A 12 -18.28 -46.50 23.88
C PRO A 12 -16.96 -45.69 23.90
N ALA A 13 -15.85 -46.23 24.41
CA ALA A 13 -14.66 -45.43 24.73
C ALA A 13 -13.80 -45.06 23.51
N VAL A 14 -13.63 -45.97 22.54
CA VAL A 14 -12.78 -45.72 21.35
C VAL A 14 -13.41 -44.68 20.43
N PHE A 15 -14.74 -44.69 20.31
CA PHE A 15 -15.48 -43.74 19.48
C PHE A 15 -15.46 -42.31 20.07
N ASP A 16 -15.38 -42.21 21.40
CA ASP A 16 -15.27 -40.93 22.11
C ASP A 16 -13.85 -40.35 22.00
N GLY A 17 -12.82 -41.20 22.09
CA GLY A 17 -11.42 -40.81 21.90
C GLY A 17 -11.13 -40.27 20.49
N VAL A 18 -11.69 -40.88 19.44
CA VAL A 18 -11.52 -40.41 18.05
C VAL A 18 -12.23 -39.07 17.82
N LYS A 19 -13.44 -38.88 18.38
CA LYS A 19 -14.15 -37.59 18.31
C LYS A 19 -13.39 -36.50 19.05
N LEU A 20 -12.87 -36.79 20.25
CA LEU A 20 -12.07 -35.86 21.02
C LEU A 20 -10.78 -35.47 20.29
N ALA A 21 -10.10 -36.45 19.68
CA ALA A 21 -8.90 -36.21 18.86
C ALA A 21 -9.21 -35.36 17.62
N ALA A 22 -10.34 -35.61 16.94
CA ALA A 22 -10.78 -34.81 15.80
C ALA A 22 -11.10 -33.36 16.21
N VAL A 23 -11.83 -33.17 17.32
CA VAL A 23 -12.11 -31.83 17.87
C VAL A 23 -10.82 -31.12 18.26
N ALA A 24 -9.90 -31.80 18.94
CA ALA A 24 -8.60 -31.23 19.31
C ALA A 24 -7.77 -30.84 18.07
N ALA A 25 -7.79 -31.66 17.01
CA ALA A 25 -7.12 -31.35 15.75
C ALA A 25 -7.73 -30.11 15.07
N VAL A 26 -9.06 -30.01 15.03
CA VAL A 26 -9.77 -28.84 14.49
C VAL A 26 -9.43 -27.59 15.31
N LEU A 27 -9.49 -27.66 16.63
CA LEU A 27 -9.13 -26.55 17.51
C LEU A 27 -7.66 -26.15 17.34
N TYR A 28 -6.75 -27.11 17.20
CA TYR A 28 -5.34 -26.85 16.93
C TYR A 28 -5.15 -26.11 15.60
N VAL A 29 -5.82 -26.56 14.52
CA VAL A 29 -5.79 -25.89 13.22
C VAL A 29 -6.35 -24.47 13.34
N ILE A 30 -7.47 -24.27 14.04
CA ILE A 30 -8.04 -22.93 14.28
C ILE A 30 -7.03 -22.04 15.01
N VAL A 31 -6.45 -22.49 16.11
CA VAL A 31 -5.45 -21.74 16.89
C VAL A 31 -4.24 -21.36 16.03
N ARG A 32 -3.80 -22.25 15.14
CA ARG A 32 -2.71 -22.00 14.18
C ARG A 32 -3.10 -21.00 13.11
N CYS A 33 -4.26 -21.15 12.48
CA CYS A 33 -4.75 -20.25 11.43
C CYS A 33 -5.03 -18.83 11.94
N LEU A 34 -5.57 -18.72 13.16
CA LEU A 34 -5.85 -17.45 13.84
C LEU A 34 -4.60 -16.84 14.49
N ASN A 35 -3.49 -17.58 14.53
CA ASN A 35 -2.23 -17.17 15.13
C ASN A 35 -2.37 -16.66 16.59
N LEU A 36 -3.27 -17.27 17.37
CA LEU A 36 -3.65 -16.76 18.71
C LEU A 36 -2.49 -16.72 19.71
N LYS A 37 -1.49 -17.58 19.51
CA LYS A 37 -0.30 -17.67 20.37
C LYS A 37 0.75 -16.60 20.09
N SER A 38 0.67 -15.89 18.95
CA SER A 38 1.67 -14.87 18.62
C SER A 38 1.52 -13.67 19.56
N PRO A 39 2.63 -13.10 20.08
CA PRO A 39 2.56 -11.92 20.92
C PRO A 39 2.17 -10.68 20.11
N THR A 40 1.72 -9.67 20.82
CA THR A 40 1.70 -8.28 20.34
C THR A 40 2.98 -7.61 20.84
N ALA A 41 3.47 -6.63 20.08
CA ALA A 41 4.70 -5.92 20.40
C ALA A 41 4.69 -4.53 19.72
N PRO A 42 5.53 -3.59 20.19
CA PRO A 42 5.90 -2.44 19.37
C PRO A 42 6.49 -2.88 18.02
N PRO A 43 6.36 -2.06 16.97
CA PRO A 43 7.02 -2.32 15.69
C PRO A 43 8.54 -2.46 15.84
N GLU A 44 9.15 -3.36 15.08
CA GLU A 44 10.60 -3.33 14.88
C GLU A 44 10.94 -2.08 14.04
N LEU A 45 11.91 -1.30 14.50
CA LEU A 45 12.36 -0.09 13.81
C LEU A 45 13.80 -0.27 13.35
N ILE A 46 14.05 -0.04 12.06
CA ILE A 46 15.40 0.00 11.49
C ILE A 46 15.64 1.41 10.95
N TYR A 47 16.63 2.10 11.49
CA TYR A 47 16.99 3.47 11.16
C TYR A 47 18.41 3.78 11.67
N GLN A 48 19.04 4.82 11.15
CA GLN A 48 20.25 5.38 11.76
C GLN A 48 19.90 6.40 12.84
N ASP A 49 20.61 6.36 13.97
CA ASP A 49 20.41 7.34 15.04
C ASP A 49 20.76 8.75 14.56
N SER A 50 19.76 9.63 14.54
CA SER A 50 19.87 11.01 14.07
C SER A 50 18.95 11.91 14.91
N ALA A 51 19.15 13.23 14.85
CA ALA A 51 18.30 14.18 15.56
C ALA A 51 16.83 14.06 15.13
N LEU A 52 16.60 13.87 13.81
CA LEU A 52 15.28 13.62 13.25
C LEU A 52 14.67 12.32 13.80
N ALA A 53 15.44 11.21 13.80
CA ALA A 53 14.93 9.93 14.29
C ALA A 53 14.51 10.00 15.77
N ARG A 54 15.35 10.59 16.63
CA ARG A 54 15.01 10.77 18.05
C ARG A 54 13.77 11.65 18.25
N PHE A 55 13.64 12.71 17.46
CA PHE A 55 12.45 13.54 17.47
C PHE A 55 11.20 12.74 17.08
N LEU A 56 11.27 11.96 16.00
CA LEU A 56 10.16 11.15 15.53
C LEU A 56 9.71 10.11 16.56
N LEU A 57 10.64 9.45 17.24
CA LEU A 57 10.31 8.47 18.30
C LEU A 57 9.58 9.09 19.49
N LYS A 58 9.86 10.37 19.77
CA LYS A 58 9.19 11.14 20.83
C LYS A 58 7.83 11.68 20.37
N SER A 59 7.74 12.16 19.13
CA SER A 59 6.57 12.88 18.60
C SER A 59 5.55 11.97 17.91
N CYS A 60 5.92 10.74 17.55
CA CYS A 60 5.05 9.73 16.93
C CYS A 60 4.96 8.47 17.81
N PRO A 61 4.12 8.47 18.86
CA PRO A 61 3.96 7.33 19.77
C PRO A 61 3.64 5.99 19.11
N LEU A 62 3.02 5.97 17.93
CA LEU A 62 2.71 4.71 17.23
C LEU A 62 3.96 3.96 16.76
N LEU A 63 5.11 4.62 16.67
CA LEU A 63 6.39 3.96 16.38
C LEU A 63 6.90 3.13 17.57
N THR A 64 6.55 3.51 18.80
CA THR A 64 7.11 2.93 20.03
C THR A 64 6.08 2.19 20.88
N LYS A 65 4.79 2.46 20.66
CA LYS A 65 3.68 1.76 21.31
C LYS A 65 3.38 0.45 20.63
N GLU A 66 2.90 -0.48 21.45
CA GLU A 66 2.39 -1.76 21.01
C GLU A 66 1.21 -1.61 20.05
N TYR A 67 1.28 -2.30 18.91
CA TYR A 67 0.14 -2.45 18.00
C TYR A 67 -0.78 -3.56 18.51
N ILE A 68 -2.06 -3.24 18.73
CA ILE A 68 -3.04 -4.15 19.31
C ILE A 68 -4.13 -4.48 18.26
N PRO A 69 -3.97 -5.58 17.51
CA PRO A 69 -5.01 -6.05 16.59
C PRO A 69 -6.14 -6.80 17.32
N PRO A 70 -7.32 -6.97 16.68
CA PRO A 70 -8.42 -7.76 17.23
C PRO A 70 -7.97 -9.14 17.71
N LEU A 71 -8.25 -9.47 18.98
CA LEU A 71 -7.66 -10.60 19.69
C LEU A 71 -7.84 -11.96 18.97
N ILE A 72 -9.02 -12.19 18.38
CA ILE A 72 -9.40 -13.51 17.87
C ILE A 72 -8.82 -13.80 16.48
N TRP A 73 -8.62 -12.79 15.64
CA TRP A 73 -8.26 -13.02 14.23
C TRP A 73 -7.24 -12.02 13.69
N GLY A 74 -7.05 -10.90 14.36
CA GLY A 74 -6.20 -9.80 13.91
C GLY A 74 -4.70 -10.14 13.94
N LYS A 75 -4.29 -11.25 14.57
CA LYS A 75 -2.89 -11.75 14.51
C LYS A 75 -2.61 -12.62 13.28
N SER A 76 -3.62 -12.85 12.44
CA SER A 76 -3.48 -13.60 11.20
C SER A 76 -3.42 -12.65 10.01
N GLY A 77 -2.24 -12.46 9.43
CA GLY A 77 -2.04 -11.62 8.25
C GLY A 77 -2.93 -12.01 7.07
N HIS A 78 -3.22 -13.30 6.89
CA HIS A 78 -4.17 -13.79 5.89
C HIS A 78 -5.58 -13.26 6.10
N ILE A 79 -6.10 -13.32 7.33
CA ILE A 79 -7.44 -12.86 7.65
C ILE A 79 -7.51 -11.34 7.54
N GLN A 80 -6.50 -10.63 8.05
CA GLN A 80 -6.40 -9.19 7.88
C GLN A 80 -6.43 -8.78 6.40
N THR A 81 -5.64 -9.44 5.56
CA THR A 81 -5.56 -9.18 4.11
C THR A 81 -6.88 -9.50 3.41
N ALA A 82 -7.52 -10.63 3.75
CA ALA A 82 -8.79 -11.04 3.14
C ALA A 82 -9.95 -10.13 3.54
N LEU A 83 -10.04 -9.75 4.83
CA LEU A 83 -11.05 -8.80 5.32
C LEU A 83 -10.84 -7.42 4.70
N TYR A 84 -9.60 -6.96 4.59
CA TYR A 84 -9.26 -5.75 3.87
C TYR A 84 -9.67 -5.83 2.39
N GLY A 85 -9.34 -6.92 1.68
CA GLY A 85 -9.68 -7.08 0.27
C GLY A 85 -11.19 -7.13 0.01
N LYS A 86 -11.97 -7.73 0.92
CA LYS A 86 -13.43 -7.87 0.77
C LYS A 86 -14.20 -6.63 1.25
N MET A 87 -13.80 -6.08 2.39
CA MET A 87 -14.57 -5.06 3.12
C MET A 87 -13.87 -3.70 3.17
N GLY A 88 -12.63 -3.57 2.68
CA GLY A 88 -11.83 -2.36 2.80
C GLY A 88 -11.66 -1.91 4.26
N ARG A 89 -12.54 -1.00 4.69
CA ARG A 89 -12.66 -0.50 6.06
C ARG A 89 -14.10 -0.58 6.51
N VAL A 90 -14.31 -0.96 7.76
CA VAL A 90 -15.66 -0.94 8.34
C VAL A 90 -16.16 0.49 8.50
N ARG A 91 -17.44 0.74 8.22
CA ARG A 91 -18.09 2.05 8.37
C ARG A 91 -17.38 3.20 7.63
N SER A 92 -16.93 2.95 6.39
CA SER A 92 -16.22 3.94 5.57
C SER A 92 -17.03 5.23 5.35
N PRO A 93 -16.46 6.41 5.62
CA PRO A 93 -17.08 7.71 5.33
C PRO A 93 -17.12 8.02 3.83
N HIS A 94 -17.93 9.01 3.43
CA HIS A 94 -18.04 9.51 2.04
C HIS A 94 -17.52 10.95 1.97
N PRO A 95 -16.20 11.18 2.01
CA PRO A 95 -15.67 12.54 1.84
C PRO A 95 -16.05 13.08 0.46
N TYR A 96 -16.41 14.36 0.39
CA TYR A 96 -16.72 15.03 -0.87
C TYR A 96 -15.42 15.50 -1.54
N GLY A 97 -15.13 14.97 -2.72
CA GLY A 97 -13.96 15.31 -3.52
C GLY A 97 -14.36 15.86 -4.88
N LEU A 98 -13.60 16.84 -5.37
CA LEU A 98 -13.75 17.39 -6.71
C LEU A 98 -12.82 16.65 -7.68
N ARG A 99 -13.39 15.93 -8.64
CA ARG A 99 -12.63 15.26 -9.69
C ARG A 99 -11.97 16.26 -10.62
N LYS A 100 -10.68 16.06 -10.87
CA LYS A 100 -9.87 16.81 -11.82
C LYS A 100 -9.47 15.88 -12.97
N TYR A 101 -9.38 16.46 -14.16
CA TYR A 101 -9.05 15.79 -15.40
C TYR A 101 -7.81 16.46 -15.99
N LEU A 102 -6.80 15.66 -16.31
CA LEU A 102 -5.54 16.11 -16.89
C LEU A 102 -5.35 15.40 -18.23
N THR A 103 -5.20 16.17 -19.29
CA THR A 103 -4.84 15.65 -20.61
C THR A 103 -3.33 15.41 -20.65
N MET A 104 -2.93 14.18 -20.88
CA MET A 104 -1.54 13.74 -20.97
C MET A 104 -1.01 13.87 -22.42
N PRO A 105 0.32 13.97 -22.63
CA PRO A 105 0.91 14.15 -23.97
C PRO A 105 0.59 13.03 -24.97
N ASP A 106 0.31 11.82 -24.48
CA ASP A 106 -0.05 10.65 -25.28
C ASP A 106 -1.56 10.56 -25.59
N GLY A 107 -2.33 11.54 -25.14
CA GLY A 107 -3.79 11.61 -25.27
C GLY A 107 -4.56 10.99 -24.10
N ALA A 108 -3.89 10.40 -23.11
CA ALA A 108 -4.56 9.83 -21.94
C ALA A 108 -5.23 10.93 -21.10
N THR A 109 -6.37 10.59 -20.50
CA THR A 109 -7.06 11.44 -19.53
C THR A 109 -6.79 10.91 -18.13
N ALA A 110 -5.72 11.42 -17.51
CA ALA A 110 -5.43 11.13 -16.12
C ALA A 110 -6.45 11.84 -15.23
N THR A 111 -6.87 11.19 -14.15
CA THR A 111 -7.82 11.80 -13.20
C THR A 111 -7.33 11.63 -11.78
N PHE A 112 -7.70 12.58 -10.94
CA PHE A 112 -7.49 12.52 -9.50
C PHE A 112 -8.62 13.29 -8.81
N ASP A 113 -8.90 12.95 -7.56
CA ASP A 113 -9.92 13.65 -6.79
C ASP A 113 -9.25 14.52 -5.71
N LEU A 114 -9.72 15.77 -5.60
CA LEU A 114 -9.20 16.76 -4.66
C LEU A 114 -10.18 16.98 -3.51
N PHE A 115 -9.69 16.89 -2.28
CA PHE A 115 -10.46 16.99 -1.06
C PHE A 115 -9.88 18.12 -0.20
N GLU A 116 -10.72 19.10 0.17
CA GLU A 116 -10.28 20.26 0.96
C GLU A 116 -10.21 19.93 2.47
N PRO A 117 -9.31 20.57 3.24
CA PRO A 117 -9.22 20.33 4.69
C PRO A 117 -10.52 20.67 5.41
N ARG A 118 -10.82 19.96 6.50
CA ARG A 118 -12.02 20.14 7.33
C ARG A 118 -11.72 20.77 8.70
N SER A 119 -10.45 21.05 8.96
CA SER A 119 -9.94 21.64 10.20
C SER A 119 -8.64 22.38 9.88
N GLU A 120 -8.17 23.23 10.78
CA GLU A 120 -6.85 23.84 10.62
C GLU A 120 -5.76 22.79 10.84
N HIS A 121 -4.69 22.87 10.03
CA HIS A 121 -3.54 21.99 10.18
C HIS A 121 -2.76 22.31 11.45
N CYS A 122 -2.11 21.32 12.06
CA CYS A 122 -1.45 21.47 13.37
C CYS A 122 -0.34 22.53 13.42
N ILE A 123 0.24 22.90 12.27
CA ILE A 123 1.23 23.97 12.15
C ILE A 123 0.66 25.29 11.60
N GLY A 124 -0.63 25.36 11.29
CA GLY A 124 -1.27 26.56 10.74
C GLY A 124 -0.90 26.89 9.29
N GLU A 125 -0.33 25.94 8.55
CA GLU A 125 0.12 26.11 7.16
C GLU A 125 -0.66 25.21 6.19
N ASP A 126 -0.57 25.53 4.90
CA ASP A 126 -1.21 24.75 3.84
C ASP A 126 -0.37 23.51 3.46
N VAL A 127 -0.82 22.33 3.89
CA VAL A 127 -0.14 21.06 3.59
C VAL A 127 -1.06 20.13 2.79
N THR A 128 -0.57 19.68 1.62
CA THR A 128 -1.29 18.75 0.76
C THR A 128 -0.69 17.34 0.82
N MET A 129 -1.51 16.35 1.16
CA MET A 129 -1.19 14.94 0.97
C MET A 129 -1.48 14.53 -0.47
N VAL A 130 -0.43 14.17 -1.22
CA VAL A 130 -0.53 13.58 -2.56
C VAL A 130 -0.46 12.06 -2.45
N ILE A 131 -1.56 11.39 -2.77
CA ILE A 131 -1.82 10.00 -2.40
C ILE A 131 -1.90 9.14 -3.66
N CYS A 132 -1.10 8.07 -3.69
CA CYS A 132 -1.12 7.04 -4.73
C CYS A 132 -1.73 5.73 -4.19
N PRO A 133 -2.92 5.33 -4.64
CA PRO A 133 -3.55 4.07 -4.24
C PRO A 133 -2.79 2.82 -4.72
N GLY A 134 -3.18 1.65 -4.19
CA GLY A 134 -2.67 0.36 -4.62
C GLY A 134 -3.16 -0.06 -6.01
N ILE A 135 -2.78 -1.26 -6.42
CA ILE A 135 -3.05 -1.78 -7.77
C ILE A 135 -4.53 -1.64 -8.15
N ALA A 136 -4.78 -1.04 -9.30
CA ALA A 136 -6.11 -0.86 -9.87
C ALA A 136 -7.14 -0.17 -8.93
N ASN A 137 -6.65 0.62 -7.98
CA ASN A 137 -7.49 1.40 -7.08
C ASN A 137 -7.58 2.87 -7.49
N HIS A 138 -8.50 3.57 -6.83
CA HIS A 138 -8.88 4.94 -7.11
C HIS A 138 -9.44 5.56 -5.82
N SER A 139 -9.73 6.86 -5.85
CA SER A 139 -10.23 7.65 -4.72
C SER A 139 -11.48 7.10 -4.03
N GLU A 140 -12.37 6.44 -4.79
CA GLU A 140 -13.67 5.98 -4.28
C GLU A 140 -13.59 4.66 -3.49
N LYS A 141 -12.40 4.05 -3.40
CA LYS A 141 -12.20 2.84 -2.57
C LYS A 141 -12.31 3.18 -1.09
N GLN A 142 -12.93 2.28 -0.32
CA GLN A 142 -13.29 2.51 1.08
C GLN A 142 -12.07 2.83 1.98
N TYR A 143 -10.94 2.17 1.76
CA TYR A 143 -9.74 2.44 2.55
C TYR A 143 -9.16 3.83 2.29
N ILE A 144 -9.17 4.27 1.03
CA ILE A 144 -8.75 5.63 0.66
C ILE A 144 -9.70 6.64 1.27
N ARG A 145 -11.02 6.43 1.16
CA ARG A 145 -12.02 7.35 1.72
C ARG A 145 -11.91 7.49 3.23
N THR A 146 -11.63 6.40 3.93
CA THR A 146 -11.40 6.40 5.38
C THR A 146 -10.13 7.18 5.73
N PHE A 147 -9.04 6.94 5.02
CA PHE A 147 -7.78 7.66 5.21
C PHE A 147 -7.93 9.16 4.91
N VAL A 148 -8.57 9.52 3.79
CA VAL A 148 -8.81 10.91 3.38
C VAL A 148 -9.69 11.64 4.39
N ASP A 149 -10.79 11.05 4.85
CA ASP A 149 -11.63 11.70 5.87
C ASP A 149 -10.85 11.96 7.18
N TYR A 150 -9.99 11.03 7.58
CA TYR A 150 -9.12 11.21 8.74
C TYR A 150 -8.06 12.30 8.51
N ALA A 151 -7.42 12.33 7.35
CA ALA A 151 -6.43 13.34 6.99
C ALA A 151 -7.05 14.75 6.88
N GLN A 152 -8.24 14.89 6.27
CA GLN A 152 -8.96 16.17 6.19
C GLN A 152 -9.29 16.73 7.58
N LYS A 153 -9.66 15.86 8.53
CA LYS A 153 -9.91 16.25 9.94
C LYS A 153 -8.63 16.64 10.69
N ASN A 154 -7.45 16.29 10.18
CA ASN A 154 -6.16 16.76 10.68
C ASN A 154 -5.64 17.98 9.90
N GLY A 155 -6.48 18.57 9.04
CA GLY A 155 -6.19 19.80 8.31
C GLY A 155 -5.35 19.63 7.05
N TYR A 156 -5.23 18.42 6.52
CA TYR A 156 -4.60 18.20 5.22
C TYR A 156 -5.58 18.42 4.07
N ARG A 157 -5.12 19.09 3.01
CA ARG A 157 -5.72 18.91 1.68
C ARG A 157 -5.29 17.54 1.16
N CYS A 158 -6.17 16.78 0.50
CA CYS A 158 -5.80 15.49 -0.09
C CYS A 158 -6.02 15.49 -1.59
N ALA A 159 -5.01 15.11 -2.36
CA ALA A 159 -5.10 14.84 -3.78
C ALA A 159 -4.85 13.35 -4.02
N VAL A 160 -5.86 12.61 -4.48
CA VAL A 160 -5.77 11.17 -4.66
C VAL A 160 -5.80 10.80 -6.13
N LEU A 161 -4.73 10.15 -6.59
CA LEU A 161 -4.64 9.63 -7.94
C LEU A 161 -5.71 8.55 -8.19
N ASN A 162 -6.35 8.60 -9.36
CA ASN A 162 -7.12 7.48 -9.89
C ASN A 162 -6.28 6.79 -10.97
N HIS A 163 -5.94 5.53 -10.76
CA HIS A 163 -5.15 4.77 -11.74
C HIS A 163 -5.86 4.74 -13.10
N LEU A 164 -5.09 4.94 -14.17
CA LEU A 164 -5.61 5.07 -15.53
C LEU A 164 -6.36 3.78 -15.95
N GLY A 165 -7.67 3.90 -16.19
CA GLY A 165 -8.55 2.77 -16.50
C GLY A 165 -9.14 2.04 -15.28
N ALA A 166 -8.83 2.45 -14.04
CA ALA A 166 -9.36 1.82 -12.83
C ALA A 166 -10.75 2.31 -12.40
N LEU A 167 -11.14 3.53 -12.78
CA LEU A 167 -12.48 4.06 -12.50
C LEU A 167 -13.52 3.41 -13.42
N PRO A 168 -14.64 2.90 -12.90
CA PRO A 168 -15.62 2.14 -13.69
C PRO A 168 -16.38 2.99 -14.72
N ASN A 169 -16.56 4.28 -14.44
CA ASN A 169 -17.39 5.19 -15.25
C ASN A 169 -16.56 6.18 -16.08
N ILE A 170 -15.26 5.93 -16.25
CA ILE A 170 -14.39 6.76 -17.08
C ILE A 170 -13.78 5.86 -18.15
N GLU A 171 -14.12 6.15 -19.39
CA GLU A 171 -13.53 5.46 -20.53
C GLU A 171 -12.06 5.83 -20.69
N LEU A 172 -11.30 4.85 -21.14
CA LEU A 172 -9.90 5.05 -21.46
C LEU A 172 -9.76 5.84 -22.78
N THR A 173 -8.96 6.90 -22.76
CA THR A 173 -8.75 7.77 -23.93
C THR A 173 -7.40 7.56 -24.63
N SER A 174 -6.62 6.57 -24.16
CA SER A 174 -5.32 6.20 -24.71
C SER A 174 -5.17 4.68 -24.80
N PRO A 175 -4.28 4.13 -25.64
CA PRO A 175 -4.14 2.68 -25.82
C PRO A 175 -3.28 2.04 -24.71
N ARG A 176 -3.31 2.56 -23.48
CA ARG A 176 -2.59 2.02 -22.33
C ARG A 176 -3.34 2.19 -21.03
N MET A 177 -3.01 1.35 -20.06
CA MET A 177 -3.45 1.51 -18.68
C MET A 177 -2.29 1.91 -17.79
N PHE A 178 -2.57 2.11 -16.49
CA PHE A 178 -1.51 2.19 -15.49
C PHE A 178 -0.63 0.93 -15.51
N THR A 179 0.65 1.06 -15.15
CA THR A 179 1.59 -0.05 -14.97
C THR A 179 2.16 -0.05 -13.55
N TYR A 180 3.02 -1.01 -13.22
CA TYR A 180 3.55 -1.21 -11.86
C TYR A 180 4.31 0.01 -11.29
N GLY A 181 4.97 0.79 -12.12
CA GLY A 181 5.83 1.90 -11.75
C GLY A 181 5.73 3.11 -12.69
N CYS A 182 4.64 3.26 -13.45
CA CYS A 182 4.44 4.46 -14.25
C CYS A 182 4.27 5.66 -13.31
N THR A 183 5.16 6.64 -13.44
CA THR A 183 5.15 7.85 -12.61
C THR A 183 4.45 9.02 -13.28
N TRP A 184 4.00 8.86 -14.53
CA TRP A 184 3.52 9.97 -15.37
C TRP A 184 2.25 10.60 -14.80
N GLU A 185 1.23 9.80 -14.47
CA GLU A 185 -0.04 10.33 -13.95
C GLU A 185 0.15 10.93 -12.55
N PHE A 186 0.97 10.27 -11.71
CA PHE A 186 1.26 10.78 -10.38
C PHE A 186 2.02 12.12 -10.45
N GLY A 187 3.04 12.21 -11.31
CA GLY A 187 3.79 13.44 -11.54
C GLY A 187 2.92 14.56 -12.10
N ALA A 188 2.00 14.25 -13.02
CA ALA A 188 1.04 15.23 -13.54
C ALA A 188 0.11 15.78 -12.44
N MET A 189 -0.39 14.90 -11.56
CA MET A 189 -1.16 15.31 -10.39
C MET A 189 -0.34 16.21 -9.45
N VAL A 190 0.89 15.80 -9.09
CA VAL A 190 1.77 16.58 -8.21
C VAL A 190 2.06 17.97 -8.81
N ASN A 191 2.36 18.03 -10.10
CA ASN A 191 2.61 19.29 -10.80
C ASN A 191 1.37 20.19 -10.83
N TYR A 192 0.18 19.63 -11.03
CA TYR A 192 -1.06 20.38 -10.92
C TYR A 192 -1.20 21.00 -9.53
N ILE A 193 -1.00 20.21 -8.47
CA ILE A 193 -1.11 20.70 -7.08
C ILE A 193 -0.10 21.82 -6.80
N LYS A 194 1.18 21.64 -7.16
CA LYS A 194 2.21 22.68 -6.99
C LYS A 194 1.88 23.98 -7.73
N LYS A 195 1.25 23.88 -8.91
CA LYS A 195 0.84 25.04 -9.71
C LYS A 195 -0.39 25.74 -9.14
N THR A 196 -1.39 24.97 -8.71
CA THR A 196 -2.65 25.50 -8.18
C THR A 196 -2.49 26.07 -6.77
N TYR A 197 -1.60 25.49 -5.97
CA TYR A 197 -1.33 25.91 -4.59
C TYR A 197 0.17 26.18 -4.40
N PRO A 198 0.70 27.33 -4.86
CA PRO A 198 2.15 27.58 -4.88
C PRO A 198 2.83 27.54 -3.51
N GLN A 199 2.10 27.83 -2.44
CA GLN A 199 2.64 27.82 -1.07
C GLN A 199 2.49 26.47 -0.36
N THR A 200 1.84 25.49 -0.99
CA THR A 200 1.58 24.22 -0.31
C THR A 200 2.86 23.40 -0.18
N GLN A 201 3.08 22.86 1.02
CA GLN A 201 4.06 21.80 1.23
C GLN A 201 3.40 20.45 1.00
N LEU A 202 4.18 19.45 0.59
CA LEU A 202 3.67 18.15 0.17
C LEU A 202 4.07 17.04 1.14
N VAL A 203 3.09 16.20 1.47
CA VAL A 203 3.32 14.89 2.07
C VAL A 203 2.96 13.84 1.03
N VAL A 204 3.92 13.00 0.67
CA VAL A 204 3.72 11.97 -0.36
C VAL A 204 3.34 10.65 0.30
N VAL A 205 2.24 10.04 -0.12
CA VAL A 205 1.75 8.78 0.47
C VAL A 205 1.48 7.76 -0.62
N GLY A 206 2.03 6.55 -0.47
CA GLY A 206 1.80 5.44 -1.39
C GLY A 206 1.41 4.16 -0.67
N PHE A 207 0.37 3.48 -1.18
CA PHE A 207 -0.09 2.20 -0.64
C PHE A 207 0.16 1.06 -1.62
N SER A 208 0.80 -0.02 -1.20
CA SER A 208 1.14 -1.21 -2.01
C SER A 208 1.85 -0.80 -3.31
N LEU A 209 1.29 -1.09 -4.49
CA LEU A 209 1.79 -0.62 -5.80
C LEU A 209 2.02 0.91 -5.83
N GLY A 210 1.14 1.70 -5.20
CA GLY A 210 1.33 3.15 -5.11
C GLY A 210 2.58 3.54 -4.32
N GLY A 211 3.01 2.72 -3.37
CA GLY A 211 4.29 2.87 -2.66
C GLY A 211 5.50 2.76 -3.60
N ASN A 212 5.45 1.83 -4.56
CA ASN A 212 6.48 1.71 -5.60
C ASN A 212 6.51 2.96 -6.48
N ILE A 213 5.35 3.39 -6.98
CA ILE A 213 5.23 4.58 -7.84
C ILE A 213 5.77 5.83 -7.16
N VAL A 214 5.37 6.13 -5.92
CA VAL A 214 5.81 7.36 -5.26
C VAL A 214 7.31 7.35 -4.94
N CYS A 215 7.86 6.21 -4.51
CA CYS A 215 9.30 6.08 -4.28
C CYS A 215 10.09 6.24 -5.58
N LYS A 216 9.61 5.63 -6.67
CA LYS A 216 10.22 5.76 -7.98
C LYS A 216 10.18 7.22 -8.46
N TYR A 217 9.02 7.85 -8.42
CA TYR A 217 8.83 9.26 -8.80
C TYR A 217 9.81 10.19 -8.07
N LEU A 218 9.94 10.06 -6.75
CA LEU A 218 10.87 10.90 -5.98
C LEU A 218 12.34 10.64 -6.33
N GLY A 219 12.70 9.39 -6.61
CA GLY A 219 14.09 9.02 -6.94
C GLY A 219 14.48 9.18 -8.42
N GLU A 220 13.52 9.34 -9.34
CA GLU A 220 13.78 9.58 -10.77
C GLU A 220 14.46 10.93 -11.00
N ASN A 221 14.00 11.98 -10.32
CA ASN A 221 14.52 13.34 -10.46
C ASN A 221 14.47 14.09 -9.12
N GLN A 222 15.57 14.75 -8.74
CA GLN A 222 15.63 15.53 -7.51
C GLN A 222 14.61 16.68 -7.49
N ALA A 223 14.25 17.26 -8.64
CA ALA A 223 13.22 18.29 -8.73
C ALA A 223 11.82 17.80 -8.29
N ASN A 224 11.56 16.49 -8.37
CA ASN A 224 10.30 15.91 -7.89
C ASN A 224 10.16 16.02 -6.36
N GLN A 225 11.27 16.20 -5.64
CA GLN A 225 11.32 16.33 -4.18
C GLN A 225 11.17 17.78 -3.70
N GLU A 226 11.11 18.77 -4.60
CA GLU A 226 10.86 20.17 -4.22
C GLU A 226 9.54 20.30 -3.45
N ARG A 227 9.57 20.98 -2.30
CA ARG A 227 8.43 21.16 -1.36
C ARG A 227 7.87 19.88 -0.78
N VAL A 228 8.57 18.75 -0.88
CA VAL A 228 8.16 17.50 -0.24
C VAL A 228 8.75 17.46 1.17
N LEU A 229 7.88 17.45 2.19
CA LEU A 229 8.28 17.33 3.59
C LEU A 229 8.70 15.91 3.94
N CYS A 230 7.92 14.93 3.48
CA CYS A 230 8.23 13.51 3.65
C CYS A 230 7.47 12.63 2.67
N CYS A 231 7.91 11.38 2.60
CA CYS A 231 7.23 10.30 1.90
C CYS A 231 6.93 9.16 2.86
N VAL A 232 5.72 8.61 2.79
CA VAL A 232 5.30 7.41 3.52
C VAL A 232 4.84 6.36 2.53
N SER A 233 5.52 5.21 2.52
CA SER A 233 5.20 4.09 1.66
C SER A 233 4.81 2.88 2.50
N VAL A 234 3.67 2.27 2.20
CA VAL A 234 3.10 1.19 3.01
C VAL A 234 2.87 -0.08 2.19
N CYS A 235 3.32 -1.22 2.70
CA CYS A 235 3.17 -2.56 2.12
C CYS A 235 3.62 -2.69 0.66
N GLN A 236 4.65 -1.94 0.23
CA GLN A 236 5.19 -2.11 -1.12
C GLN A 236 6.17 -3.29 -1.22
N GLY A 237 6.38 -3.79 -2.44
CA GLY A 237 7.31 -4.89 -2.75
C GLY A 237 8.71 -4.47 -3.22
N TYR A 238 8.95 -3.18 -3.48
CA TYR A 238 10.23 -2.55 -3.90
C TYR A 238 10.86 -3.02 -5.23
N SER A 239 10.75 -4.31 -5.57
CA SER A 239 11.28 -4.93 -6.79
C SER A 239 10.30 -5.95 -7.34
N ALA A 240 9.62 -5.62 -8.43
CA ALA A 240 8.72 -6.53 -9.14
C ALA A 240 9.48 -7.76 -9.66
N LEU A 241 10.72 -7.54 -10.13
CA LEU A 241 11.58 -8.59 -10.66
C LEU A 241 11.86 -9.67 -9.61
N ARG A 242 12.15 -9.28 -8.37
CA ARG A 242 12.36 -10.22 -7.27
C ARG A 242 11.03 -10.81 -6.77
N ALA A 243 9.97 -10.00 -6.75
CA ALA A 243 8.67 -10.43 -6.28
C ALA A 243 8.05 -11.53 -7.16
N GLN A 244 8.27 -11.49 -8.48
CA GLN A 244 7.71 -12.48 -9.42
C GLN A 244 8.06 -13.93 -9.05
N GLU A 245 9.28 -14.17 -8.56
CA GLU A 245 9.75 -15.50 -8.17
C GLU A 245 8.98 -16.01 -6.95
N THR A 246 8.69 -15.10 -6.00
CA THR A 246 7.98 -15.42 -4.75
C THR A 246 6.48 -15.61 -4.95
N PHE A 247 5.84 -14.91 -5.90
CA PHE A 247 4.42 -15.09 -6.22
C PHE A 247 4.10 -16.48 -6.82
N MET A 248 5.12 -17.16 -7.32
CA MET A 248 5.01 -18.53 -7.85
C MET A 248 5.31 -19.60 -6.79
N GLN A 249 5.54 -19.24 -5.53
CA GLN A 249 5.72 -20.20 -4.45
C GLN A 249 4.37 -20.59 -3.81
N TRP A 250 4.27 -21.82 -3.32
CA TRP A 250 3.05 -22.36 -2.69
C TRP A 250 2.92 -22.02 -1.21
N ASP A 251 3.98 -21.48 -0.60
CA ASP A 251 3.96 -21.06 0.78
C ASP A 251 3.09 -19.79 0.96
N GLN A 252 2.48 -19.66 2.13
CA GLN A 252 1.62 -18.53 2.50
C GLN A 252 0.54 -18.19 1.45
N CYS A 253 -0.02 -19.18 0.75
CA CYS A 253 -1.08 -18.99 -0.24
C CYS A 253 -0.80 -17.92 -1.33
N ARG A 254 0.46 -17.57 -1.61
CA ARG A 254 0.82 -16.46 -2.53
C ARG A 254 0.29 -16.64 -3.93
N ARG A 255 0.39 -17.87 -4.46
CA ARG A 255 -0.23 -18.24 -5.75
C ARG A 255 -1.73 -17.97 -5.79
N PHE A 256 -2.44 -18.22 -4.70
CA PHE A 256 -3.88 -17.99 -4.64
C PHE A 256 -4.20 -16.49 -4.68
N TYR A 257 -3.45 -15.66 -3.93
CA TYR A 257 -3.60 -14.22 -4.04
C TYR A 257 -3.23 -13.69 -5.43
N ASN A 258 -2.14 -14.18 -6.01
CA ASN A 258 -1.73 -13.83 -7.37
C ASN A 258 -2.84 -14.15 -8.39
N PHE A 259 -3.47 -15.31 -8.27
CA PHE A 259 -4.62 -15.69 -9.09
C PHE A 259 -5.80 -14.71 -8.93
N LEU A 260 -6.18 -14.36 -7.70
CA LEU A 260 -7.27 -13.41 -7.43
C LEU A 260 -6.97 -12.01 -7.97
N MET A 261 -5.73 -11.53 -7.78
CA MET A 261 -5.29 -10.25 -8.33
C MET A 261 -5.27 -10.27 -9.86
N ALA A 262 -4.82 -11.37 -10.47
CA ALA A 262 -4.84 -11.53 -11.92
C ALA A 262 -6.26 -11.53 -12.48
N ASP A 263 -7.21 -12.19 -11.81
CA ASP A 263 -8.61 -12.18 -12.23
C ASP A 263 -9.24 -10.78 -12.16
N ASN A 264 -8.95 -10.02 -11.09
CA ASN A 264 -9.39 -8.63 -10.97
C ASN A 264 -8.76 -7.73 -12.05
N MET A 265 -7.45 -7.87 -12.30
CA MET A 265 -6.77 -7.12 -13.36
C MET A 265 -7.33 -7.46 -14.74
N LYS A 266 -7.56 -8.75 -15.01
CA LYS A 266 -8.17 -9.22 -16.26
C LYS A 266 -9.54 -8.59 -16.48
N LYS A 267 -10.40 -8.55 -15.46
CA LYS A 267 -11.73 -7.92 -15.55
C LYS A 267 -11.65 -6.44 -15.93
N ILE A 268 -10.69 -5.71 -15.33
CA ILE A 268 -10.50 -4.28 -15.62
C ILE A 268 -9.95 -4.08 -17.04
N ILE A 269 -8.98 -4.87 -17.49
CA ILE A 269 -8.46 -4.77 -18.86
C ILE A 269 -9.59 -5.07 -19.87
N LEU A 270 -10.40 -6.10 -19.61
CA LEU A 270 -11.50 -6.50 -20.48
C LEU A 270 -12.67 -5.51 -20.51
N SER A 271 -12.86 -4.68 -19.47
CA SER A 271 -13.85 -3.59 -19.53
C SER A 271 -13.44 -2.50 -20.52
N HIS A 272 -12.15 -2.35 -20.80
CA HIS A 272 -11.60 -1.39 -21.78
C HIS A 272 -11.24 -2.04 -23.11
N ARG A 273 -11.74 -3.26 -23.40
CA ARG A 273 -11.29 -4.04 -24.56
C ARG A 273 -11.44 -3.33 -25.90
N GLN A 274 -12.46 -2.49 -26.05
CA GLN A 274 -12.71 -1.78 -27.31
C GLN A 274 -11.62 -0.74 -27.60
N VAL A 275 -11.11 -0.08 -26.56
CA VAL A 275 -10.03 0.90 -26.68
C VAL A 275 -8.67 0.22 -26.80
N LEU A 276 -8.47 -0.87 -26.05
CA LEU A 276 -7.17 -1.54 -25.95
C LEU A 276 -6.87 -2.53 -27.09
N PHE A 277 -7.89 -3.18 -27.64
CA PHE A 277 -7.76 -4.21 -28.68
C PHE A 277 -8.53 -3.88 -29.97
N GLY A 278 -9.25 -2.75 -30.02
CA GLY A 278 -10.02 -2.35 -31.21
C GLY A 278 -9.17 -1.60 -32.25
N ASP A 279 -9.64 -1.62 -33.50
CA ASP A 279 -9.01 -0.93 -34.64
C ASP A 279 -9.12 0.61 -34.59
N SER A 280 -9.88 1.14 -33.62
CA SER A 280 -10.29 2.55 -33.56
C SER A 280 -9.13 3.53 -33.35
N MET A 281 -7.99 3.07 -32.84
CA MET A 281 -6.78 3.89 -32.62
C MET A 281 -5.65 3.33 -33.49
N LYS A 282 -5.51 3.78 -34.73
CA LYS A 282 -4.42 3.37 -35.65
C LYS A 282 -3.04 3.79 -35.08
N LYS A 283 -2.38 2.93 -34.30
CA LYS A 283 -0.98 3.09 -33.86
C LYS A 283 -0.21 1.76 -33.85
N PRO A 284 1.12 1.78 -34.06
CA PRO A 284 1.94 0.59 -34.35
C PRO A 284 2.16 -0.42 -33.20
N GLN A 285 1.55 -0.22 -32.03
CA GLN A 285 1.72 -1.08 -30.83
C GLN A 285 0.38 -1.63 -30.31
N ASN A 286 -0.67 -1.65 -31.12
CA ASN A 286 -1.97 -2.16 -30.69
C ASN A 286 -1.85 -3.63 -30.26
N LEU A 287 -2.50 -3.96 -29.14
CA LEU A 287 -2.63 -5.33 -28.68
C LEU A 287 -3.41 -6.12 -29.74
N SER A 288 -2.91 -7.30 -30.06
CA SER A 288 -3.50 -8.16 -31.08
C SER A 288 -4.63 -9.04 -30.51
N ASP A 289 -5.46 -9.61 -31.37
CA ASP A 289 -6.41 -10.67 -30.98
C ASP A 289 -5.72 -11.86 -30.30
N ALA A 290 -4.47 -12.15 -30.68
CA ALA A 290 -3.66 -13.17 -30.01
C ALA A 290 -3.35 -12.79 -28.55
N ASP A 291 -3.12 -11.51 -28.26
CA ASP A 291 -2.90 -11.02 -26.90
C ASP A 291 -4.18 -11.05 -26.07
N LEU A 292 -5.33 -10.75 -26.71
CA LEU A 292 -6.64 -10.89 -26.07
C LEU A 292 -6.92 -12.35 -25.68
N SER A 293 -6.61 -13.30 -26.56
CA SER A 293 -6.74 -14.74 -26.29
C SER A 293 -5.85 -15.18 -25.11
N LYS A 294 -4.60 -14.71 -25.06
CA LYS A 294 -3.69 -14.95 -23.93
C LYS A 294 -4.19 -14.30 -22.64
N LEU A 295 -4.78 -13.11 -22.70
CA LEU A 295 -5.39 -12.46 -21.55
C LEU A 295 -6.54 -13.29 -20.97
N TYR A 296 -7.42 -13.86 -21.81
CA TYR A 296 -8.50 -14.73 -21.32
C TYR A 296 -7.98 -15.94 -20.54
N THR A 297 -6.87 -16.52 -20.98
CA THR A 297 -6.26 -17.71 -20.36
C THR A 297 -5.27 -17.41 -19.23
N ALA A 298 -4.90 -16.15 -19.01
CA ALA A 298 -3.97 -15.76 -17.96
C ALA A 298 -4.50 -16.08 -16.55
N THR A 299 -3.65 -16.63 -15.70
CA THR A 299 -3.97 -17.05 -14.31
C THR A 299 -3.05 -16.41 -13.28
N SER A 300 -2.15 -15.53 -13.71
CA SER A 300 -1.18 -14.83 -12.86
C SER A 300 -0.93 -13.42 -13.38
N LEU A 301 -0.53 -12.51 -12.48
CA LEU A 301 -0.13 -11.16 -12.85
C LEU A 301 1.02 -11.17 -13.86
N MET A 302 2.01 -12.04 -13.68
CA MET A 302 3.14 -12.18 -14.61
C MET A 302 2.70 -12.50 -16.04
N GLN A 303 1.70 -13.36 -16.22
CA GLN A 303 1.16 -13.63 -17.54
C GLN A 303 0.41 -12.42 -18.14
N ILE A 304 -0.29 -11.64 -17.31
CA ILE A 304 -0.94 -10.41 -17.76
C ILE A 304 0.11 -9.36 -18.12
N ASP A 305 1.14 -9.20 -17.29
CA ASP A 305 2.22 -8.26 -17.49
C ASP A 305 3.00 -8.56 -18.78
N ASP A 306 3.35 -9.82 -19.01
CA ASP A 306 4.10 -10.23 -20.21
C ASP A 306 3.29 -10.11 -21.51
N ASN A 307 1.99 -10.43 -21.45
CA ASN A 307 1.16 -10.42 -22.67
C ASN A 307 0.56 -9.05 -22.98
N VAL A 308 0.34 -8.21 -21.95
CA VAL A 308 -0.41 -6.95 -22.06
C VAL A 308 0.39 -5.78 -21.52
N MET A 309 0.65 -5.74 -20.20
CA MET A 309 1.08 -4.50 -19.54
C MET A 309 2.43 -4.00 -20.03
N ARG A 310 3.40 -4.89 -20.25
CA ARG A 310 4.73 -4.48 -20.73
C ARG A 310 4.71 -3.84 -22.11
N LYS A 311 3.70 -4.17 -22.93
CA LYS A 311 3.58 -3.65 -24.30
C LYS A 311 3.12 -2.20 -24.32
N PHE A 312 2.43 -1.73 -23.28
CA PHE A 312 1.93 -0.35 -23.20
C PHE A 312 3.02 0.71 -23.26
N HIS A 313 4.22 0.41 -22.76
CA HIS A 313 5.40 1.28 -22.85
C HIS A 313 6.50 0.70 -23.75
N GLY A 314 6.19 -0.34 -24.54
CA GLY A 314 7.10 -0.89 -25.54
C GLY A 314 8.28 -1.71 -25.00
N TYR A 315 8.18 -2.27 -23.78
CA TYR A 315 9.25 -3.12 -23.24
C TYR A 315 9.37 -4.45 -23.99
N ASN A 316 10.60 -4.87 -24.27
CA ASN A 316 10.88 -6.05 -25.08
C ASN A 316 10.64 -7.36 -24.31
N SER A 317 10.83 -7.34 -23.00
CA SER A 317 10.70 -8.51 -22.14
C SER A 317 10.03 -8.18 -20.80
N LEU A 318 9.46 -9.20 -20.16
CA LEU A 318 8.93 -9.08 -18.79
C LEU A 318 10.02 -8.68 -17.79
N LYS A 319 11.25 -9.17 -17.97
CA LYS A 319 12.39 -8.82 -17.14
C LYS A 319 12.69 -7.33 -17.21
N GLU A 320 12.81 -6.79 -18.42
CA GLU A 320 13.06 -5.36 -18.67
C GLU A 320 11.94 -4.50 -18.06
N TYR A 321 10.68 -4.86 -18.29
CA TYR A 321 9.52 -4.21 -17.68
C TYR A 321 9.64 -4.16 -16.15
N TYR A 322 9.94 -5.28 -15.51
CA TYR A 322 10.04 -5.33 -14.06
C TYR A 322 11.28 -4.63 -13.49
N GLU A 323 12.40 -4.61 -14.20
CA GLU A 323 13.59 -3.84 -13.80
C GLU A 323 13.30 -2.33 -13.85
N GLU A 324 12.75 -1.85 -14.97
CA GLU A 324 12.49 -0.43 -15.20
C GLU A 324 11.32 0.11 -14.38
N GLU A 325 10.30 -0.69 -14.08
CA GLU A 325 9.13 -0.27 -13.30
C GLU A 325 9.37 -0.35 -11.78
N SER A 326 10.47 -0.96 -11.33
CA SER A 326 10.78 -1.11 -9.90
C SER A 326 11.44 0.12 -9.30
N CYS A 327 10.99 0.56 -8.12
CA CYS A 327 11.59 1.70 -7.41
C CYS A 327 12.99 1.41 -6.85
N LEU A 328 13.39 0.13 -6.74
CA LEU A 328 14.66 -0.33 -6.15
C LEU A 328 15.88 0.51 -6.56
N HIS A 329 16.04 0.80 -7.86
CA HIS A 329 17.18 1.54 -8.40
C HIS A 329 17.10 3.05 -8.18
N TYR A 330 16.00 3.55 -7.63
CA TYR A 330 15.72 4.98 -7.43
C TYR A 330 15.76 5.37 -5.96
N LEU A 331 15.54 4.42 -5.04
CA LEU A 331 15.44 4.66 -3.59
C LEU A 331 16.63 5.43 -2.99
N HIS A 332 17.85 5.16 -3.44
CA HIS A 332 19.05 5.82 -2.92
C HIS A 332 19.09 7.34 -3.20
N ARG A 333 18.35 7.80 -4.22
CA ARG A 333 18.23 9.20 -4.64
C ARG A 333 17.11 9.95 -3.94
N ILE A 334 16.44 9.35 -2.95
CA ILE A 334 15.44 10.03 -2.11
C ILE A 334 16.17 10.65 -0.91
N TYR A 335 16.04 11.98 -0.77
CA TYR A 335 16.73 12.79 0.24
C TYR A 335 15.79 13.33 1.31
N VAL A 336 14.50 13.47 0.99
CA VAL A 336 13.47 13.81 1.99
C VAL A 336 13.27 12.66 2.99
N PRO A 337 12.79 12.94 4.22
CA PRO A 337 12.40 11.91 5.17
C PRO A 337 11.47 10.85 4.54
N LEU A 338 11.85 9.58 4.62
CA LEU A 338 11.16 8.45 4.00
C LEU A 338 10.81 7.40 5.06
N LEU A 339 9.52 7.19 5.28
CA LEU A 339 9.00 6.11 6.13
C LEU A 339 8.57 4.93 5.25
N LEU A 340 9.16 3.78 5.49
CA LEU A 340 8.85 2.52 4.83
C LEU A 340 8.14 1.62 5.84
N VAL A 341 6.92 1.20 5.55
CA VAL A 341 6.10 0.40 6.48
C VAL A 341 5.73 -0.92 5.83
N ASN A 342 6.06 -2.04 6.47
CA ASN A 342 5.65 -3.39 6.05
C ASN A 342 5.16 -4.17 7.27
N ALA A 343 4.39 -5.24 7.08
CA ALA A 343 4.05 -6.16 8.17
C ALA A 343 4.86 -7.45 8.01
N ALA A 344 5.34 -8.02 9.13
CA ALA A 344 6.12 -9.26 9.09
C ALA A 344 5.26 -10.47 8.65
N ASP A 345 3.95 -10.40 8.87
CA ASP A 345 2.97 -11.41 8.45
C ASP A 345 2.25 -11.09 7.13
N ASP A 346 2.78 -10.15 6.32
CA ASP A 346 2.22 -9.80 5.01
C ASP A 346 2.28 -11.01 4.06
N PRO A 347 1.12 -11.54 3.59
CA PRO A 347 1.14 -12.71 2.74
C PRO A 347 1.62 -12.40 1.31
N LEU A 348 1.59 -11.14 0.87
CA LEU A 348 2.02 -10.75 -0.49
C LEU A 348 3.49 -10.32 -0.54
N VAL A 349 3.99 -9.66 0.50
CA VAL A 349 5.38 -9.20 0.56
C VAL A 349 6.25 -10.26 1.23
N HIS A 350 6.97 -11.05 0.42
CA HIS A 350 7.88 -12.07 0.92
C HIS A 350 9.06 -11.45 1.72
N GLU A 351 9.52 -12.14 2.77
CA GLU A 351 10.59 -11.68 3.67
C GLU A 351 11.88 -11.28 2.93
N SER A 352 12.21 -12.00 1.85
CA SER A 352 13.37 -11.65 1.01
C SER A 352 13.31 -10.23 0.44
N LEU A 353 12.11 -9.66 0.23
CA LEU A 353 11.94 -8.28 -0.24
C LEU A 353 12.18 -7.26 0.88
N LEU A 354 11.98 -7.63 2.16
CA LEU A 354 12.20 -6.78 3.32
C LEU A 354 13.69 -6.50 3.58
N SER A 355 14.60 -7.27 2.97
CA SER A 355 16.04 -6.95 2.95
C SER A 355 16.34 -5.60 2.30
N ILE A 356 15.50 -5.15 1.35
CA ILE A 356 15.67 -3.88 0.63
C ILE A 356 15.48 -2.67 1.57
N PRO A 357 14.31 -2.46 2.21
CA PRO A 357 14.11 -1.33 3.11
C PRO A 357 15.02 -1.39 4.34
N ARG A 358 15.34 -2.59 4.85
CA ARG A 358 16.30 -2.78 5.96
C ARG A 358 17.68 -2.23 5.59
N ALA A 359 18.27 -2.72 4.50
CA ALA A 359 19.60 -2.29 4.06
C ALA A 359 19.66 -0.81 3.68
N LEU A 360 18.56 -0.22 3.19
CA LEU A 360 18.49 1.20 2.90
C LEU A 360 18.48 2.04 4.18
N SER A 361 17.68 1.64 5.18
CA SER A 361 17.51 2.37 6.45
C SER A 361 18.74 2.28 7.35
N GLU A 362 19.52 1.20 7.24
CA GLU A 362 20.83 1.06 7.89
C GLU A 362 21.90 1.99 7.27
N LYS A 363 21.68 2.49 6.05
CA LYS A 363 22.66 3.29 5.29
C LYS A 363 22.31 4.78 5.19
N LYS A 364 21.06 5.18 5.44
CA LYS A 364 20.59 6.55 5.23
C LYS A 364 19.88 7.09 6.47
N GLU A 365 20.34 8.24 6.96
CA GLU A 365 19.76 8.93 8.13
C GLU A 365 18.33 9.45 7.92
N ASN A 366 17.92 9.68 6.67
CA ASN A 366 16.59 10.16 6.32
C ASN A 366 15.57 9.03 6.07
N VAL A 367 15.93 7.76 6.31
CA VAL A 367 15.05 6.61 6.04
C VAL A 367 14.81 5.82 7.31
N MET A 368 13.54 5.50 7.57
CA MET A 368 13.11 4.64 8.67
C MET A 368 12.22 3.52 8.14
N HIS A 369 12.57 2.28 8.45
CA HIS A 369 11.76 1.11 8.18
C HIS A 369 11.04 0.65 9.45
N VAL A 370 9.72 0.51 9.36
CA VAL A 370 8.81 0.13 10.44
C VAL A 370 8.18 -1.21 10.10
N LEU A 371 8.41 -2.20 10.96
CA LEU A 371 8.01 -3.58 10.76
C LEU A 371 7.25 -4.12 11.98
N PRO A 372 5.94 -3.82 12.13
CA PRO A 372 5.08 -4.54 13.07
C PRO A 372 5.01 -6.05 12.75
N LEU A 373 4.85 -6.85 13.81
CA LEU A 373 4.69 -8.31 13.70
C LEU A 373 3.44 -8.71 12.93
N HIS A 374 2.38 -7.91 13.05
CA HIS A 374 1.06 -8.19 12.50
C HIS A 374 0.55 -7.00 11.68
N GLY A 375 -0.23 -7.28 10.65
CA GLY A 375 -0.85 -6.26 9.82
C GLY A 375 -1.44 -6.82 8.54
N GLY A 376 -0.93 -7.96 8.06
CA GLY A 376 -1.22 -8.45 6.73
C GLY A 376 -0.89 -7.41 5.65
N HIS A 377 -1.42 -7.59 4.45
CA HIS A 377 -1.30 -6.62 3.38
C HIS A 377 -2.38 -5.53 3.52
N LEU A 378 -1.97 -4.33 3.96
CA LEU A 378 -2.83 -3.14 4.17
C LEU A 378 -3.96 -3.29 5.23
N GLY A 379 -3.98 -4.39 5.99
CA GLY A 379 -4.99 -4.65 7.01
C GLY A 379 -4.87 -3.72 8.21
N PHE A 380 -3.80 -3.88 9.00
CA PHE A 380 -3.47 -3.11 10.21
C PHE A 380 -4.65 -2.80 11.15
N PHE A 381 -5.67 -3.68 11.20
CA PHE A 381 -6.88 -3.45 11.97
C PHE A 381 -6.60 -3.37 13.47
N GLU A 382 -7.21 -2.40 14.15
CA GLU A 382 -7.21 -2.32 15.62
C GLU A 382 -8.58 -2.71 16.17
N GLY A 383 -8.64 -3.13 17.43
CA GLY A 383 -9.91 -3.44 18.10
C GLY A 383 -9.73 -4.36 19.29
N SER A 384 -10.72 -4.37 20.18
CA SER A 384 -10.61 -5.04 21.48
C SER A 384 -10.69 -6.57 21.40
N VAL A 385 -11.65 -7.15 20.66
CA VAL A 385 -11.83 -8.62 20.63
C VAL A 385 -12.18 -9.16 19.25
N LEU A 386 -13.36 -8.79 18.73
CA LEU A 386 -13.90 -9.36 17.48
C LEU A 386 -14.11 -8.30 16.40
N PHE A 387 -14.58 -7.11 16.79
CA PHE A 387 -14.93 -6.06 15.84
C PHE A 387 -13.75 -5.11 15.66
N PRO A 388 -13.34 -4.83 14.41
CA PRO A 388 -12.31 -3.85 14.15
C PRO A 388 -12.87 -2.43 14.29
N GLU A 389 -12.00 -1.51 14.68
CA GLU A 389 -12.23 -0.08 14.58
C GLU A 389 -12.28 0.36 13.10
N PRO A 390 -13.06 1.40 12.76
CA PRO A 390 -13.09 1.96 11.40
C PRO A 390 -11.72 2.46 10.92
N LEU A 391 -10.98 3.10 11.84
CA LEU A 391 -9.66 3.66 11.58
C LEU A 391 -8.59 2.69 12.06
N THR A 392 -7.62 2.40 11.20
CA THR A 392 -6.57 1.41 11.49
C THR A 392 -5.30 2.03 12.01
N TRP A 393 -4.41 1.19 12.53
CA TRP A 393 -3.12 1.62 13.02
C TRP A 393 -2.30 2.30 11.92
N MET A 394 -2.34 1.76 10.70
CA MET A 394 -1.67 2.35 9.53
C MET A 394 -2.19 3.75 9.20
N ASP A 395 -3.51 3.94 9.18
CA ASP A 395 -4.11 5.24 8.85
C ASP A 395 -3.67 6.30 9.87
N LYS A 396 -3.62 5.92 11.16
CA LYS A 396 -3.15 6.80 12.25
C LYS A 396 -1.65 7.06 12.16
N LEU A 397 -0.85 6.04 11.87
CA LEU A 397 0.61 6.16 11.77
C LEU A 397 1.01 7.17 10.69
N VAL A 398 0.44 7.04 9.49
CA VAL A 398 0.78 7.91 8.36
C VAL A 398 0.56 9.38 8.71
N VAL A 399 -0.63 9.71 9.27
CA VAL A 399 -0.96 11.09 9.67
C VAL A 399 -0.12 11.56 10.86
N GLN A 400 0.10 10.71 11.86
CA GLN A 400 0.90 11.07 13.04
C GLN A 400 2.37 11.32 12.68
N TYR A 401 2.94 10.50 11.80
CA TYR A 401 4.29 10.70 11.26
C TYR A 401 4.37 11.99 10.43
N ALA A 402 3.41 12.23 9.55
CA ALA A 402 3.35 13.46 8.75
C ALA A 402 3.25 14.71 9.64
N ASN A 403 2.41 14.69 10.67
CA ASN A 403 2.30 15.77 11.66
C ASN A 403 3.64 16.01 12.37
N ALA A 404 4.32 14.94 12.80
CA ALA A 404 5.62 15.05 13.46
C ALA A 404 6.68 15.68 12.52
N ILE A 405 6.73 15.29 11.24
CA ILE A 405 7.62 15.92 10.27
C ILE A 405 7.29 17.40 10.08
N CYS A 406 6.01 17.76 9.94
CA CYS A 406 5.61 19.16 9.79
C CYS A 406 6.06 20.02 10.99
N GLN A 407 5.93 19.48 12.20
CA GLN A 407 6.40 20.14 13.43
C GLN A 407 7.93 20.27 13.48
N TRP A 408 8.65 19.23 13.05
CA TRP A 408 10.10 19.23 12.97
C TRP A 408 10.61 20.34 12.03
N GLU A 409 10.07 20.42 10.82
CA GLU A 409 10.46 21.44 9.83
C GLU A 409 10.13 22.86 10.32
N LYS A 410 8.95 23.06 10.93
CA LYS A 410 8.60 24.35 11.53
C LYS A 410 9.55 24.78 12.64
N THR A 411 9.97 23.84 13.50
CA THR A 411 10.93 24.11 14.58
C THR A 411 12.30 24.48 14.01
N LYS A 412 12.74 23.79 12.96
CA LYS A 412 14.03 24.05 12.30
C LYS A 412 14.08 25.46 11.68
N SER A 413 13.02 25.88 11.00
CA SER A 413 12.93 27.23 10.41
C SER A 413 12.96 28.33 11.47
N GLN A 414 12.28 28.13 12.61
CA GLN A 414 12.29 29.11 13.70
C GLN A 414 13.68 29.27 14.35
N CYS A 415 14.43 28.17 14.50
CA CYS A 415 15.81 28.23 15.00
C CYS A 415 16.74 28.99 14.04
N SER A 416 16.63 28.75 12.72
CA SER A 416 17.47 29.45 11.74
C SER A 416 17.19 30.96 11.68
N ASP A 417 15.92 31.36 11.80
CA ASP A 417 15.53 32.78 11.80
C ASP A 417 16.08 33.49 13.05
N THR A 418 16.13 32.80 14.18
CA THR A 418 16.67 33.32 15.44
C THR A 418 18.19 33.50 15.37
N GLU A 419 18.92 32.53 14.80
CA GLU A 419 20.37 32.63 14.62
C GLU A 419 20.76 33.75 13.64
N GLN A 420 20.02 33.92 12.54
CA GLN A 420 20.25 35.02 11.60
C GLN A 420 19.96 36.39 12.22
N ALA A 421 18.89 36.52 13.02
CA ALA A 421 18.56 37.76 13.72
C ALA A 421 19.64 38.18 14.75
N VAL A 422 20.31 37.22 15.39
CA VAL A 422 21.41 37.48 16.33
C VAL A 422 22.69 37.87 15.58
N SER A 423 23.02 37.21 14.46
CA SER A 423 24.21 37.53 13.65
C SER A 423 24.11 38.85 12.86
N GLY A 424 22.90 39.39 12.66
CA GLY A 424 22.68 40.67 11.99
C GLY A 424 22.69 41.89 12.93
N GLN A 425 22.94 41.67 14.22
CA GLN A 425 23.06 42.72 15.26
C GLN A 425 24.50 42.89 15.77
N GLU A 426 25.46 42.11 15.27
CA GLU A 426 26.91 42.37 15.38
C GLU A 426 27.42 43.10 14.13
#